data_AF-A0A0A9G4N7-F1
#
_entry.id   AF-A0A0A9G4N7-F1
#
_cell.length_a   1.000
_cell.length_b   1.000
_cell.length_c   1.000
_cell.angle_alpha   90.00
_cell.angle_beta   90.00
_cell.angle_gamma   90.00
#
_symmetry.space_group_name_H-M   'P 1'
#
loop_
_entity.id
_entity.type
_entity.pdbx_description
1 polymer ?
#
loop_
_entity_poly.entity_id
_entity_poly.type
_entity_poly.pdbx_seq_one_letter_code
_entity_poly.pdbx_strand_id
1 'polypeptide(L)'
;MTFLLHVNDVEGLQIRKDGKWFSMQATPGALVVNIGDIIEILTNGKYKSIEHKAVINPTRKGLRLQHSTAPTFSAWLDRYRSC
;
A
#
# COMPACT_ATOMS: atom_id res chain seq x y z
N MET A 1 4.85 5.43 -2.68
CA MET A 1 4.71 3.98 -2.96
C MET A 1 5.02 3.23 -1.68
N THR A 2 4.35 2.11 -1.43
CA THR A 2 4.61 1.30 -0.24
C THR A 2 4.90 -0.14 -0.65
N PHE A 3 5.93 -0.72 -0.07
CA PHE A 3 6.33 -2.12 -0.22
C PHE A 3 6.07 -2.82 1.11
N LEU A 4 5.36 -3.95 1.06
CA LEU A 4 5.05 -4.77 2.21
C LEU A 4 5.54 -6.19 1.94
N LEU A 5 6.53 -6.63 2.73
CA LEU A 5 7.04 -7.99 2.69
C LEU A 5 6.30 -8.85 3.73
N HIS A 6 5.73 -9.95 3.25
CA HIS A 6 4.99 -10.89 4.07
C HIS A 6 5.90 -12.06 4.47
N VAL A 7 6.38 -12.04 5.70
CA VAL A 7 7.44 -12.97 6.17
C VAL A 7 6.87 -14.33 6.59
N ASN A 8 5.64 -14.36 7.13
CA ASN A 8 5.00 -15.58 7.65
C ASN A 8 3.60 -15.72 7.07
N ASP A 9 3.07 -16.94 6.94
CA ASP A 9 1.76 -17.25 6.35
C ASP A 9 0.54 -16.88 7.23
N VAL A 10 0.51 -15.64 7.73
CA VAL A 10 -0.56 -15.11 8.57
C VAL A 10 -1.36 -14.08 7.80
N GLU A 11 -2.57 -14.47 7.39
CA GLU A 11 -3.55 -13.56 6.82
C GLU A 11 -3.80 -12.37 7.74
N GLY A 12 -3.92 -11.19 7.14
CA GLY A 12 -4.17 -9.98 7.91
C GLY A 12 -4.09 -8.69 7.11
N LEU A 13 -3.82 -8.71 5.81
CA LEU A 13 -3.99 -7.53 4.98
C LEU A 13 -5.38 -7.57 4.34
N GLN A 14 -6.15 -6.49 4.49
CA GLN A 14 -7.42 -6.32 3.80
C GLN A 14 -7.35 -5.07 2.91
N ILE A 15 -7.93 -5.14 1.72
CA ILE A 15 -8.09 -4.03 0.79
C ILE A 15 -9.57 -3.70 0.61
N ARG A 16 -9.90 -2.42 0.41
CA ARG A 16 -11.27 -1.99 0.11
C ARG A 16 -11.46 -1.88 -1.39
N LYS A 17 -12.42 -2.64 -1.93
CA LYS A 17 -12.82 -2.59 -3.35
C LYS A 17 -14.34 -2.56 -3.42
N ASP A 18 -14.91 -1.66 -4.21
CA ASP A 18 -16.36 -1.52 -4.40
C ASP A 18 -17.14 -1.41 -3.06
N GLY A 19 -16.58 -0.69 -2.09
CA GLY A 19 -17.13 -0.51 -0.75
C GLY A 19 -17.03 -1.74 0.18
N LYS A 20 -16.47 -2.85 -0.30
CA LYS A 20 -16.32 -4.11 0.45
C LYS A 20 -14.86 -4.37 0.80
N TRP A 21 -14.64 -5.01 1.95
CA TRP A 21 -13.31 -5.43 2.38
C TRP A 21 -13.00 -6.83 1.88
N PHE A 22 -11.83 -6.99 1.26
CA PHE A 22 -11.33 -8.27 0.77
C PHE A 22 -10.02 -8.62 1.48
N SER A 23 -9.94 -9.83 2.03
CA SER A 23 -8.70 -10.36 2.60
C SER A 23 -7.73 -10.76 1.49
N MET A 24 -6.50 -10.30 1.59
CA MET A 24 -5.42 -10.68 0.70
C MET A 24 -4.67 -11.86 1.31
N GLN A 25 -4.67 -12.99 0.60
CA GLN A 25 -3.78 -14.11 0.88
C GLN A 25 -2.49 -13.89 0.09
N ALA A 26 -1.48 -13.35 0.76
CA ALA A 26 -0.15 -13.22 0.17
C ALA A 26 0.56 -14.57 0.24
N THR A 27 1.06 -15.07 -0.91
CA THR A 27 1.92 -16.25 -0.93
C THR A 27 3.15 -16.00 -0.05
N PRO A 28 3.62 -16.98 0.74
CA PRO A 28 4.84 -16.83 1.52
C PRO A 28 6.02 -16.35 0.66
N GLY A 29 6.71 -15.29 1.10
CA GLY A 29 7.80 -14.66 0.36
C GLY A 29 7.37 -13.68 -0.74
N ALA A 30 6.07 -13.46 -0.95
CA ALA A 30 5.58 -12.45 -1.88
C ALA A 30 5.78 -11.03 -1.34
N LEU A 31 6.06 -10.11 -2.28
CA LEU A 31 6.12 -8.68 -2.04
C LEU A 31 4.81 -8.03 -2.51
N VAL A 32 4.09 -7.41 -1.58
CA VAL A 32 2.89 -6.63 -1.89
C VAL A 32 3.29 -5.18 -2.12
N VAL A 33 2.90 -4.62 -3.26
CA VAL A 33 3.14 -3.21 -3.60
C VAL A 33 1.83 -2.45 -3.56
N ASN A 34 1.77 -1.40 -2.73
CA ASN A 34 0.65 -0.48 -2.70
C ASN A 34 1.02 0.87 -3.35
N ILE A 35 0.10 1.35 -4.19
CA ILE A 35 0.14 2.68 -4.77
C ILE A 35 -0.49 3.64 -3.77
N GLY A 36 0.21 4.72 -3.44
CA GLY A 36 -0.30 5.77 -2.56
C GLY A 36 -0.74 7.00 -3.34
N ASP A 37 -1.43 7.90 -2.65
CA ASP A 37 -2.10 9.08 -3.23
C ASP A 37 -1.19 9.95 -4.10
N ILE A 38 0.10 10.07 -3.72
CA ILE A 38 1.07 10.83 -4.50
C ILE A 38 1.21 10.29 -5.93
N ILE A 39 1.24 8.96 -6.13
CA ILE A 39 1.34 8.36 -7.46
C ILE A 39 0.02 8.49 -8.21
N GLU A 40 -1.11 8.42 -7.51
CA GLU A 40 -2.41 8.68 -8.12
C GLU A 40 -2.47 10.09 -8.72
N ILE A 41 -2.05 11.10 -7.96
CA ILE A 41 -1.96 12.49 -8.42
C ILE A 41 -1.02 12.60 -9.62
N LEU A 42 0.19 12.04 -9.53
CA LEU A 42 1.20 12.11 -10.59
C LEU A 42 0.75 11.45 -11.90
N THR A 43 -0.17 10.50 -11.83
CA THR A 43 -0.66 9.78 -13.01
C THR A 43 -2.04 10.23 -13.47
N ASN A 44 -2.51 11.38 -12.95
CA ASN A 44 -3.82 11.95 -13.23
C ASN A 44 -4.94 10.90 -13.06
N GLY A 45 -4.87 10.13 -11.97
CA GLY A 45 -5.87 9.12 -11.65
C GLY A 45 -5.75 7.79 -12.40
N LYS A 46 -4.73 7.59 -13.25
CA LYS A 46 -4.53 6.31 -13.96
C LYS A 46 -4.26 5.14 -13.01
N TYR A 47 -3.48 5.36 -11.94
CA TYR A 47 -3.30 4.38 -10.87
C TYR A 47 -4.01 4.86 -9.61
N LYS A 48 -5.01 4.09 -9.15
CA LYS A 48 -5.79 4.44 -7.97
C LYS A 48 -5.12 3.97 -6.69
N SER A 49 -5.05 4.86 -5.71
CA SER A 49 -4.71 4.56 -4.33
C SER A 49 -5.86 3.78 -3.70
N ILE A 50 -5.55 2.64 -3.11
CA ILE A 50 -6.55 1.75 -2.52
C ILE A 50 -6.40 1.76 -1.00
N GLU A 51 -7.53 1.92 -0.31
CA GLU A 51 -7.58 1.77 1.14
C GLU A 51 -7.23 0.34 1.54
N HIS A 52 -6.32 0.23 2.48
CA HIS A 52 -5.87 -1.04 3.01
C HIS A 52 -5.76 -0.93 4.53
N LYS A 53 -5.99 -2.05 5.21
CA LYS A 53 -5.85 -2.14 6.67
C LYS A 53 -5.22 -3.46 7.07
N ALA A 54 -4.47 -3.41 8.18
CA ALA A 54 -4.01 -4.61 8.85
C ALA A 54 -5.06 -5.07 9.86
N VAL A 55 -5.41 -6.36 9.81
CA VAL A 55 -6.25 -7.06 10.77
C VAL A 55 -5.34 -7.99 11.57
N ILE A 56 -5.55 -7.98 12.89
CA ILE A 56 -4.79 -8.79 13.84
C ILE A 56 -5.55 -10.10 14.06
N ASN A 57 -4.86 -11.23 13.92
CA ASN A 57 -5.37 -12.52 14.32
C ASN A 57 -4.96 -12.78 15.79
N PRO A 58 -5.90 -12.95 16.74
CA PRO A 58 -5.57 -13.15 18.15
C PRO A 58 -4.88 -14.49 18.41
N THR A 59 -5.05 -15.47 17.52
CA THR A 59 -4.53 -16.84 17.67
C THR A 59 -3.19 -17.05 16.97
N ARG A 60 -2.84 -16.21 15.98
CA ARG A 60 -1.60 -16.34 15.18
C ARG A 60 -0.84 -15.01 15.12
N LYS A 61 0.39 -15.00 15.62
CA LYS A 61 1.30 -13.85 15.51
C LYS A 61 1.95 -13.82 14.12
N GLY A 62 1.69 -12.76 13.36
CA GLY A 62 2.33 -12.48 12.08
C GLY A 62 3.34 -11.33 12.20
N LEU A 63 4.49 -11.46 11.54
CA LEU A 63 5.47 -10.37 11.36
C LEU A 63 5.35 -9.83 9.93
N ARG A 64 5.39 -8.50 9.81
CA ARG A 64 5.31 -7.78 8.53
C ARG A 64 6.32 -6.64 8.54
N LEU A 65 6.99 -6.45 7.42
CA LEU A 65 7.91 -5.33 7.21
C LEU A 65 7.31 -4.42 6.15
N GLN A 66 7.20 -3.14 6.49
CA GLN A 66 6.66 -2.11 5.60
C GLN A 66 7.71 -1.03 5.37
N HIS A 67 7.91 -0.69 4.10
CA HIS A 67 8.75 0.43 3.66
C HIS A 67 7.96 1.32 2.71
N SER A 68 7.93 2.63 2.96
CA SER A 68 7.29 3.60 2.08
C SER A 68 8.31 4.57 1.50
N THR A 69 8.17 4.85 0.21
CA THR A 69 8.90 5.89 -0.49
C THR A 69 7.93 7.01 -0.83
N ALA A 70 8.29 8.24 -0.47
CA ALA A 70 7.60 9.46 -0.86
C ALA A 70 8.62 10.40 -1.51
N PRO A 71 8.26 11.10 -2.60
CA PRO A 71 9.11 12.15 -3.15
C PRO A 71 9.28 13.28 -2.14
N THR A 72 10.41 13.96 -2.20
CA THR A 72 10.67 15.14 -1.38
C THR A 72 9.67 16.25 -1.73
N PHE A 73 9.15 16.93 -0.71
CA PHE A 73 8.15 18.01 -0.86
C PHE A 73 8.61 19.13 -1.82
N SER A 74 9.92 19.43 -1.88
CA SER A 74 10.48 20.45 -2.80
C SER A 74 10.26 20.11 -4.27
N ALA A 75 10.54 18.85 -4.67
CA ALA A 75 10.36 18.39 -6.05
C ALA A 75 8.89 18.47 -6.51
N TRP A 76 7.94 18.45 -5.57
CA TRP A 76 6.51 18.60 -5.85
C TRP A 76 6.12 20.06 -6.14
N LEU A 77 6.58 21.02 -5.32
CA LEU A 77 6.32 22.45 -5.54
C LEU A 77 6.86 22.94 -6.90
N ASP A 78 8.07 22.50 -7.26
CA ASP A 78 8.70 22.92 -8.51
C ASP A 78 7.90 22.47 -9.74
N ARG A 79 7.38 21.24 -9.72
CA ARG A 79 6.55 20.71 -10.81
C ARG A 79 5.17 21.36 -10.88
N TYR A 80 4.56 21.67 -9.74
CA TYR A 80 3.24 22.31 -9.71
C TYR A 80 3.28 23.77 -10.16
N ARG A 81 4.40 24.47 -9.94
CA ARG A 81 4.61 25.84 -10.42
C ARG A 81 4.98 25.94 -11.91
N SER A 82 5.41 24.84 -12.51
CA SER A 82 5.77 24.78 -13.94
C SER A 82 4.60 24.40 -14.87
N CYS A 83 3.39 24.22 -14.31
CA CYS A 83 2.14 24.03 -15.07
C CYS A 83 1.32 25.33 -15.08
#